data_AF-A0A9C9L0F6-F1
#
_entry.id   AF-A0A9C9L0F6-F1
#
_cell.length_a   1.000
_cell.length_b   1.000
_cell.length_c   1.000
_cell.angle_alpha   90.00
_cell.angle_beta   90.00
_cell.angle_gamma   90.00
#
_symmetry.space_group_name_H-M   'P 1'
#
loop_
_entity.id
_entity.type
_entity.pdbx_description
1 polymer ?
#
loop_
_entity_poly.entity_id
_entity_poly.type
_entity_poly.pdbx_seq_one_letter_code
_entity_poly.pdbx_strand_id
1 'polypeptide(L)'
;MLEQNIKKNNHIWVIIIFLSLMVFFSPLLYISPLHNPSALPRSAMLALISGLMLSGFSLFALRYKLQLILTRQLSYLILFVLWCSLSLVWSVHNASSYNQLMQLWPLLLVFVFASLLRGELKGRGLMIIVVVSVVAASMAAITGLWQNWGLDVFGLRYYDFMGSTFYLSNHAVLYFDLVFPVSLALITVVPDKKLKWLLALMSASILGYLLESHSRGSWLALTGILLISLLAIVLCKGIRLFIVEKCKGSWKMLLLVFVMGGAIFIAPGQVDKKWQEKTQVSAVVEGGATVRLVSYRNAINLLLDNPVTGVGYGAFWKGFREYTNTPLVNPYFDENKTLYRLHSDIYQIFIETGLVGGLLILGFLFYSLKSAIKLVLYHKNSDERILLTGVLLAILASLIHSLVDFPLLKPSSASQFFLWLGIIAAFSQGRAFSLPDSRVFRLGVLSISIIYFLIVGTFYTSYLVANHYFYKADMAFANNDCTQAKSYIDKSVNLFGLHLFSRLKRVDIYLQCESDKEVLFNALNTELAWNDTEVTALLRRGDMYYSIGLYDKSQQDYAKVLSILPHRPLGAFKVAVTRIAQGNREQGVVELKSIAQKFPDFKPARDVLLQLEQR
;
A
#
# COMPACT_ATOMS: atom_id res chain seq x y z
N MET A 1 -21.03 -7.07 -43.58
CA MET A 1 -19.65 -6.76 -43.11
C MET A 1 -19.61 -5.71 -42.00
N LEU A 2 -20.33 -4.58 -42.08
CA LEU A 2 -20.40 -3.58 -41.00
C LEU A 2 -20.98 -4.14 -39.68
N GLU A 3 -22.06 -4.92 -39.71
CA GLU A 3 -22.61 -5.55 -38.49
C GLU A 3 -21.68 -6.61 -37.85
N GLN A 4 -20.89 -7.31 -38.67
CA GLN A 4 -19.90 -8.27 -38.18
C GLN A 4 -18.70 -7.58 -37.54
N ASN A 5 -18.28 -6.41 -38.04
CA ASN A 5 -17.24 -5.59 -37.42
C ASN A 5 -17.71 -4.91 -36.13
N ILE A 6 -18.97 -4.47 -36.07
CA ILE A 6 -19.58 -3.89 -34.85
C ILE A 6 -19.65 -4.95 -33.73
N LYS A 7 -20.12 -6.18 -34.03
CA LYS A 7 -20.13 -7.28 -33.05
C LYS A 7 -18.73 -7.67 -32.58
N LYS A 8 -17.70 -7.53 -33.42
CA LYS A 8 -16.31 -7.88 -33.09
C LYS A 8 -15.68 -6.94 -32.06
N ASN A 9 -16.06 -5.66 -32.00
CA ASN A 9 -15.44 -4.67 -31.10
C ASN A 9 -16.20 -4.41 -29.79
N ASN A 10 -17.39 -4.98 -29.59
CA ASN A 10 -18.20 -4.77 -28.38
C ASN A 10 -17.47 -5.14 -27.08
N HIS A 11 -16.62 -6.17 -27.10
CA HIS A 11 -15.85 -6.57 -25.92
C HIS A 11 -14.82 -5.50 -25.49
N ILE A 12 -14.25 -4.73 -26.42
CA ILE A 12 -13.31 -3.65 -26.11
C ILE A 12 -14.06 -2.49 -25.42
N TRP A 13 -15.27 -2.16 -25.87
CA TRP A 13 -16.10 -1.15 -25.20
C TRP A 13 -16.47 -1.56 -23.78
N VAL A 14 -16.83 -2.84 -23.57
CA VAL A 14 -17.07 -3.38 -22.23
C VAL A 14 -15.84 -3.19 -21.34
N ILE A 15 -14.64 -3.54 -21.83
CA ILE A 15 -13.38 -3.31 -21.11
C ILE A 15 -13.19 -1.83 -20.77
N ILE A 16 -13.39 -0.92 -21.73
CA ILE A 16 -13.27 0.53 -21.51
C ILE A 16 -14.24 1.00 -20.42
N ILE A 17 -15.49 0.55 -20.46
CA ILE A 17 -16.52 0.93 -19.46
C ILE A 17 -16.10 0.46 -18.07
N PHE A 18 -15.73 -0.81 -17.91
CA PHE A 18 -15.33 -1.34 -16.60
C PHE A 18 -14.06 -0.67 -16.05
N LEU A 19 -13.04 -0.45 -16.90
CA LEU A 19 -11.83 0.28 -16.50
C LEU A 19 -12.17 1.72 -16.12
N SER A 20 -13.08 2.38 -16.83
CA SER A 20 -13.51 3.75 -16.52
C SER A 20 -14.28 3.81 -15.20
N LEU A 21 -15.20 2.88 -14.95
CA LEU A 21 -15.91 2.79 -13.66
C LEU A 21 -14.93 2.56 -12.51
N MET A 22 -13.98 1.63 -12.69
CA MET A 22 -12.95 1.37 -11.70
C MET A 22 -12.14 2.63 -11.39
N VAL A 23 -11.65 3.33 -12.42
CA VAL A 23 -10.86 4.56 -12.27
C VAL A 23 -11.67 5.67 -11.63
N PHE A 24 -12.94 5.84 -11.99
CA PHE A 24 -13.79 6.89 -11.45
C PHE A 24 -14.03 6.70 -9.95
N PHE A 25 -14.39 5.50 -9.53
CA PHE A 25 -14.71 5.22 -8.13
C PHE A 25 -13.46 4.98 -7.26
N SER A 26 -12.33 4.60 -7.85
CA SER A 26 -11.11 4.25 -7.11
C SER A 26 -10.61 5.34 -6.14
N PRO A 27 -10.55 6.64 -6.50
CA PRO A 27 -10.18 7.69 -5.56
C PRO A 27 -11.37 8.29 -4.80
N LEU A 28 -12.62 7.89 -5.08
CA LEU A 28 -13.81 8.49 -4.47
C LEU A 28 -14.50 7.57 -3.45
N LEU A 29 -14.33 6.25 -3.59
CA LEU A 29 -14.99 5.28 -2.75
C LEU A 29 -14.51 5.36 -1.30
N TYR A 30 -15.48 5.51 -0.41
CA TYR A 30 -15.32 5.60 1.03
C TYR A 30 -16.56 5.00 1.70
N ILE A 31 -16.38 4.09 2.66
CA ILE A 31 -17.50 3.44 3.37
C ILE A 31 -17.31 3.61 4.87
N SER A 32 -18.30 4.22 5.52
CA SER A 32 -18.39 4.37 6.98
C SER A 32 -19.67 3.70 7.48
N PRO A 33 -19.69 3.08 8.67
CA PRO A 33 -18.59 2.97 9.63
C PRO A 33 -17.77 1.69 9.45
N LEU A 34 -16.50 1.87 9.06
CA LEU A 34 -15.46 0.82 9.06
C LEU A 34 -14.23 1.33 9.83
N HIS A 35 -13.41 0.40 10.33
CA HIS A 35 -12.12 0.76 10.92
C HIS A 35 -11.15 1.33 9.86
N ASN A 36 -11.11 0.71 8.67
CA ASN A 36 -10.43 1.20 7.48
C ASN A 36 -11.46 1.62 6.41
N PRO A 37 -12.00 2.85 6.50
CA PRO A 37 -13.12 3.29 5.67
C PRO A 37 -12.73 3.64 4.22
N SER A 38 -11.43 3.73 3.92
CA SER A 38 -10.94 4.15 2.60
C SER A 38 -10.35 2.98 1.81
N ALA A 39 -9.22 2.40 2.28
CA ALA A 39 -8.47 1.45 1.46
C ALA A 39 -9.17 0.09 1.30
N LEU A 40 -9.90 -0.38 2.32
CA LEU A 40 -10.58 -1.67 2.26
C LEU A 40 -11.72 -1.68 1.23
N PRO A 41 -12.67 -0.74 1.22
CA PRO A 41 -13.70 -0.63 0.18
C PRO A 41 -13.13 -0.60 -1.24
N ARG A 42 -12.03 0.13 -1.45
CA ARG A 42 -11.37 0.25 -2.76
C ARG A 42 -10.75 -1.07 -3.20
N SER A 43 -10.12 -1.80 -2.28
CA SER A 43 -9.55 -3.12 -2.55
C SER A 43 -10.66 -4.13 -2.89
N ALA A 44 -11.77 -4.09 -2.16
CA ALA A 44 -12.95 -4.92 -2.43
C ALA A 44 -13.55 -4.62 -3.81
N MET A 45 -13.77 -3.34 -4.13
CA MET A 45 -14.28 -2.91 -5.43
C MET A 45 -13.35 -3.38 -6.57
N LEU A 46 -12.04 -3.17 -6.42
CA LEU A 46 -11.04 -3.58 -7.40
C LEU A 46 -11.11 -5.09 -7.65
N ALA A 47 -11.14 -5.90 -6.59
CA ALA A 47 -11.22 -7.35 -6.70
C ALA A 47 -12.53 -7.82 -7.34
N LEU A 48 -13.68 -7.30 -6.92
CA LEU A 48 -14.99 -7.64 -7.46
C LEU A 48 -15.12 -7.26 -8.93
N ILE A 49 -14.72 -6.03 -9.32
CA ILE A 49 -14.73 -5.60 -10.72
C ILE A 49 -13.80 -6.49 -11.55
N SER A 50 -12.59 -6.78 -11.06
CA SER A 50 -11.64 -7.65 -11.80
C SER A 50 -12.19 -9.07 -12.02
N GLY A 51 -12.88 -9.65 -11.02
CA GLY A 51 -13.49 -10.97 -11.11
C GLY A 51 -14.72 -11.00 -12.02
N LEU A 52 -15.55 -9.96 -12.00
CA LEU A 52 -16.66 -9.78 -12.95
C LEU A 52 -16.15 -9.64 -14.38
N MET A 53 -15.12 -8.82 -14.60
CA MET A 53 -14.49 -8.67 -15.90
C MET A 53 -13.90 -10.00 -16.39
N LEU A 54 -13.20 -10.74 -15.54
CA LEU A 54 -12.63 -12.05 -15.91
C LEU A 54 -13.71 -13.07 -16.26
N SER A 55 -14.78 -13.13 -15.48
CA SER A 55 -15.91 -14.04 -15.72
C SER A 55 -16.66 -13.67 -17.01
N GLY A 56 -16.97 -12.38 -17.20
CA GLY A 56 -17.61 -11.86 -18.40
C GLY A 56 -16.77 -12.05 -19.66
N PHE A 57 -15.46 -11.82 -19.57
CA PHE A 57 -14.53 -12.06 -20.67
C PHE A 57 -14.41 -13.55 -21.01
N SER A 58 -14.41 -14.43 -19.99
CA SER A 58 -14.42 -15.89 -20.19
C SER A 58 -15.71 -16.38 -20.85
N LEU A 59 -16.87 -15.82 -20.48
CA LEU A 59 -18.16 -16.07 -21.15
C LEU A 59 -18.13 -15.62 -22.61
N PHE A 60 -17.53 -14.46 -22.90
CA PHE A 60 -17.36 -13.99 -24.26
C PHE A 60 -16.46 -14.92 -25.08
N ALA A 61 -15.39 -15.44 -24.47
CA ALA A 61 -14.46 -16.40 -25.08
C ALA A 61 -15.13 -17.74 -25.49
N LEU A 62 -16.24 -18.13 -24.84
CA LEU A 62 -17.01 -19.31 -25.25
C LEU A 62 -17.64 -19.13 -26.64
N ARG A 63 -18.01 -17.90 -27.00
CA ARG A 63 -18.70 -17.60 -28.27
C ARG A 63 -17.75 -17.15 -29.38
N TYR A 64 -16.62 -16.55 -29.02
CA TYR A 64 -15.69 -15.95 -29.97
C TYR A 64 -14.26 -16.43 -29.74
N LYS A 65 -13.53 -16.69 -30.83
CA LYS A 65 -12.09 -17.00 -30.74
C LYS A 65 -11.34 -15.74 -30.31
N LEU A 66 -10.69 -15.81 -29.15
CA LEU A 66 -9.86 -14.75 -28.62
C LEU A 66 -8.39 -15.09 -28.81
N GLN A 67 -7.60 -14.10 -29.19
CA GLN A 67 -6.14 -14.21 -29.21
C GLN A 67 -5.60 -13.40 -28.04
N LEU A 68 -4.75 -14.02 -27.22
CA LEU A 68 -3.99 -13.31 -26.20
C LEU A 68 -2.71 -12.78 -26.84
N ILE A 69 -2.38 -11.53 -26.58
CA ILE A 69 -1.13 -10.93 -27.04
C ILE A 69 -0.15 -10.99 -25.86
N LEU A 70 0.80 -11.92 -25.94
CA LEU A 70 1.84 -12.03 -24.93
C LEU A 70 2.92 -11.00 -25.22
N THR A 71 2.93 -9.93 -24.43
CA THR A 71 4.00 -8.94 -24.42
C THR A 71 5.09 -9.37 -23.43
N ARG A 72 6.33 -8.86 -23.59
CA ARG A 72 7.40 -9.16 -22.63
C ARG A 72 7.03 -8.70 -21.22
N GLN A 73 6.40 -7.53 -21.11
CA GLN A 73 5.90 -7.00 -19.83
C GLN A 73 4.97 -8.01 -19.16
N LEU A 74 3.98 -8.53 -19.89
CA LEU A 74 3.03 -9.50 -19.35
C LEU A 74 3.73 -10.79 -18.90
N SER A 75 4.73 -11.29 -19.65
CA SER A 75 5.49 -12.47 -19.26
C SER A 75 6.21 -12.31 -17.91
N TYR A 76 6.95 -11.21 -17.72
CA TYR A 76 7.63 -10.95 -16.45
C TYR A 76 6.65 -10.75 -15.29
N LEU A 77 5.52 -10.07 -15.53
CA LEU A 77 4.51 -9.87 -14.51
C LEU A 77 3.84 -11.19 -14.10
N ILE A 78 3.53 -12.08 -15.04
CA ILE A 78 3.00 -13.42 -14.74
C ILE A 78 4.01 -14.20 -13.89
N LEU A 79 5.28 -14.23 -14.30
CA LEU A 79 6.33 -14.92 -13.54
C LEU A 79 6.49 -14.35 -12.12
N PHE A 80 6.42 -13.03 -11.97
CA PHE A 80 6.46 -12.38 -10.65
C PHE A 80 5.28 -12.80 -9.77
N VAL A 81 4.05 -12.76 -10.30
CA VAL A 81 2.85 -13.16 -9.54
C VAL A 81 2.87 -14.65 -9.19
N LEU A 82 3.38 -15.50 -10.08
CA LEU A 82 3.58 -16.92 -9.81
C LEU A 82 4.63 -17.14 -8.70
N TRP A 83 5.73 -16.39 -8.72
CA TRP A 83 6.75 -16.42 -7.66
C TRP A 83 6.18 -15.97 -6.31
N CYS A 84 5.43 -14.87 -6.28
CA CYS A 84 4.74 -14.42 -5.06
C CYS A 84 3.73 -15.46 -4.57
N SER A 85 3.02 -16.14 -5.47
CA SER A 85 2.07 -17.20 -5.09
C SER A 85 2.77 -18.44 -4.54
N LEU A 86 3.90 -18.84 -5.16
CA LEU A 86 4.74 -19.94 -4.70
C LEU A 86 5.35 -19.65 -3.32
N SER A 87 5.53 -18.38 -2.98
CA SER A 87 6.09 -17.97 -1.68
C SER A 87 5.27 -18.39 -0.47
N LEU A 88 4.02 -18.81 -0.64
CA LEU A 88 3.22 -19.44 0.41
C LEU A 88 3.86 -20.73 0.97
N VAL A 89 4.77 -21.36 0.23
CA VAL A 89 5.46 -22.58 0.67
C VAL A 89 6.55 -22.30 1.71
N TRP A 90 7.20 -21.13 1.66
CA TRP A 90 8.32 -20.77 2.54
C TRP A 90 8.07 -19.52 3.38
N SER A 91 6.90 -18.89 3.26
CA SER A 91 6.62 -17.64 3.95
C SER A 91 6.69 -17.82 5.47
N VAL A 92 7.39 -16.90 6.13
CA VAL A 92 7.44 -16.85 7.60
C VAL A 92 6.09 -16.50 8.23
N HIS A 93 5.11 -16.05 7.42
CA HIS A 93 3.76 -15.78 7.87
C HIS A 93 2.72 -15.92 6.75
N ASN A 94 2.26 -17.16 6.53
CA ASN A 94 1.31 -17.53 5.47
C ASN A 94 0.02 -16.69 5.44
N ALA A 95 -0.53 -16.33 6.61
CA ALA A 95 -1.74 -15.52 6.70
C ALA A 95 -1.58 -14.13 6.07
N SER A 96 -0.42 -13.49 6.26
CA SER A 96 -0.13 -12.20 5.63
C SER A 96 0.12 -12.35 4.13
N SER A 97 0.83 -13.39 3.73
CA SER A 97 1.08 -13.66 2.31
C SER A 97 -0.20 -13.91 1.53
N TYR A 98 -1.12 -14.69 2.09
CA TYR A 98 -2.43 -14.91 1.50
C TYR A 98 -3.22 -13.60 1.37
N ASN A 99 -3.25 -12.76 2.41
CA ASN A 99 -3.94 -11.46 2.36
C ASN A 99 -3.34 -10.52 1.29
N GLN A 100 -2.01 -10.47 1.14
CA GLN A 100 -1.37 -9.64 0.11
C GLN A 100 -1.56 -10.20 -1.29
N LEU A 101 -1.59 -11.52 -1.48
CA LEU A 101 -1.92 -12.14 -2.77
C LEU A 101 -3.33 -11.79 -3.23
N MET A 102 -4.31 -11.72 -2.31
CA MET A 102 -5.68 -11.27 -2.62
C MET A 102 -5.75 -9.81 -3.09
N GLN A 103 -4.70 -9.01 -2.89
CA GLN A 103 -4.57 -7.66 -3.41
C GLN A 103 -3.76 -7.61 -4.72
N LEU A 104 -2.78 -8.51 -4.90
CA LEU A 104 -1.92 -8.56 -6.09
C LEU A 104 -2.64 -9.10 -7.34
N TRP A 105 -3.46 -10.13 -7.21
CA TRP A 105 -4.19 -10.74 -8.35
C TRP A 105 -5.11 -9.75 -9.09
N PRO A 106 -5.93 -8.92 -8.41
CA PRO A 106 -6.71 -7.89 -9.08
C PRO A 106 -5.85 -6.89 -9.87
N LEU A 107 -4.66 -6.52 -9.39
CA LEU A 107 -3.74 -5.61 -10.08
C LEU A 107 -3.18 -6.22 -11.38
N LEU A 108 -2.84 -7.51 -11.35
CA LEU A 108 -2.49 -8.26 -12.57
C LEU A 108 -3.64 -8.22 -13.59
N LEU A 109 -4.87 -8.43 -13.14
CA LEU A 109 -6.04 -8.40 -14.03
C LEU A 109 -6.28 -7.00 -14.61
N VAL A 110 -6.11 -5.93 -13.84
CA VAL A 110 -6.17 -4.54 -14.36
C VAL A 110 -5.15 -4.34 -15.47
N PHE A 111 -3.89 -4.76 -15.26
CA PHE A 111 -2.85 -4.69 -16.28
C PHE A 111 -3.24 -5.48 -17.53
N VAL A 112 -3.72 -6.72 -17.36
CA VAL A 112 -4.14 -7.59 -18.47
C VAL A 112 -5.26 -6.92 -19.27
N PHE A 113 -6.35 -6.48 -18.63
CA PHE A 113 -7.47 -5.86 -19.32
C PHE A 113 -7.09 -4.55 -20.03
N ALA A 114 -6.26 -3.72 -19.41
CA ALA A 114 -5.73 -2.52 -20.05
C ALA A 114 -4.87 -2.86 -21.28
N SER A 115 -4.09 -3.94 -21.24
CA SER A 115 -3.25 -4.40 -22.37
C SER A 115 -4.05 -4.98 -23.56
N LEU A 116 -5.32 -5.32 -23.34
CA LEU A 116 -6.25 -5.78 -24.36
C LEU A 116 -6.88 -4.64 -25.18
N LEU A 117 -6.68 -3.38 -24.80
CA LEU A 117 -7.09 -2.22 -25.60
C LEU A 117 -6.27 -2.19 -26.91
N ARG A 118 -6.85 -2.69 -28.01
CA ARG A 118 -6.18 -2.84 -29.30
C ARG A 118 -7.05 -2.31 -30.45
N GLY A 119 -6.48 -2.30 -31.66
CA GLY A 119 -7.17 -1.87 -32.86
C GLY A 119 -7.51 -0.37 -32.86
N GLU A 120 -8.63 -0.03 -33.50
CA GLU A 120 -9.08 1.36 -33.68
C GLU A 120 -9.58 2.03 -32.40
N LEU A 121 -9.97 1.24 -31.39
CA LEU A 121 -10.55 1.76 -30.14
C LEU A 121 -9.51 2.09 -29.08
N LYS A 122 -8.24 1.67 -29.22
CA LYS A 122 -7.21 1.91 -28.19
C LYS A 122 -6.97 3.39 -27.90
N GLY A 123 -6.98 4.25 -28.92
CA GLY A 123 -6.81 5.70 -28.76
C GLY A 123 -7.99 6.36 -28.06
N ARG A 124 -9.21 5.96 -28.43
CA ARG A 124 -10.44 6.41 -27.76
C ARG A 124 -10.50 5.94 -26.31
N GLY A 125 -10.16 4.68 -26.06
CA GLY A 125 -10.09 4.11 -24.72
C GLY A 125 -9.08 4.84 -23.83
N LEU A 126 -7.88 5.11 -24.35
CA LEU A 126 -6.87 5.95 -23.67
C LEU A 126 -7.47 7.31 -23.29
N MET A 127 -8.07 8.02 -24.24
CA MET A 127 -8.64 9.34 -24.00
C MET A 127 -9.73 9.33 -22.91
N ILE A 128 -10.67 8.38 -22.99
CA ILE A 128 -11.75 8.25 -21.99
C ILE A 128 -11.18 7.97 -20.61
N ILE A 129 -10.27 7.00 -20.49
CA ILE A 129 -9.66 6.63 -19.20
C ILE A 129 -8.91 7.83 -18.59
N VAL A 130 -8.18 8.60 -19.41
CA VAL A 130 -7.48 9.80 -18.94
C VAL A 130 -8.47 10.86 -18.44
N VAL A 131 -9.51 11.18 -19.22
CA VAL A 131 -10.55 12.14 -18.81
C VAL A 131 -11.17 11.73 -17.48
N VAL A 132 -11.58 10.46 -17.36
CA VAL A 132 -12.20 9.93 -16.15
C VAL A 132 -11.24 9.97 -14.95
N SER A 133 -9.95 9.67 -15.16
CA SER A 133 -8.93 9.79 -14.11
C SER A 133 -8.80 11.23 -13.61
N VAL A 134 -8.76 12.21 -14.51
CA VAL A 134 -8.63 13.63 -14.16
C VAL A 134 -9.86 14.14 -13.42
N VAL A 135 -11.06 13.78 -13.88
CA VAL A 135 -12.30 14.17 -13.20
C VAL A 135 -12.33 13.60 -11.78
N ALA A 136 -12.11 12.29 -11.62
CA ALA A 136 -12.14 11.64 -10.31
C ALA A 136 -11.05 12.17 -9.36
N ALA A 137 -9.84 12.39 -9.87
CA ALA A 137 -8.75 12.98 -9.10
C ALA A 137 -9.07 14.41 -8.65
N SER A 138 -9.64 15.23 -9.55
CA SER A 138 -10.00 16.62 -9.22
C SER A 138 -11.09 16.69 -8.15
N MET A 139 -12.08 15.79 -8.18
CA MET A 139 -13.11 15.68 -7.16
C MET A 139 -12.50 15.35 -5.79
N ALA A 140 -11.64 14.32 -5.73
CA ALA A 140 -10.96 13.94 -4.50
C ALA A 140 -10.01 15.05 -3.99
N ALA A 141 -9.29 15.73 -4.88
CA ALA A 141 -8.41 16.84 -4.51
C ALA A 141 -9.19 18.01 -3.91
N ILE A 142 -10.31 18.40 -4.53
CA ILE A 142 -11.20 19.44 -4.02
C ILE A 142 -11.77 19.05 -2.65
N THR A 143 -12.20 17.80 -2.45
CA THR A 143 -12.64 17.32 -1.13
C THR A 143 -11.55 17.52 -0.06
N GLY A 144 -10.31 17.18 -0.37
CA GLY A 144 -9.20 17.35 0.58
C GLY A 144 -8.83 18.81 0.83
N LEU A 145 -8.89 19.66 -0.20
CA LEU A 145 -8.66 21.10 -0.06
C LEU A 145 -9.75 21.78 0.78
N TRP A 146 -11.01 21.37 0.63
CA TRP A 146 -12.09 21.84 1.50
C TRP A 146 -11.86 21.45 2.96
N GLN A 147 -11.46 20.20 3.22
CA GLN A 147 -11.14 19.75 4.58
C GLN A 147 -9.97 20.57 5.19
N ASN A 148 -8.98 20.96 4.38
CA ASN A 148 -7.89 21.83 4.83
C ASN A 148 -8.38 23.19 5.35
N TRP A 149 -9.46 23.72 4.78
CA TRP A 149 -10.08 24.97 5.22
C TRP A 149 -11.21 24.76 6.24
N GLY A 150 -11.32 23.55 6.82
CA GLY A 150 -12.32 23.23 7.84
C GLY A 150 -13.72 22.95 7.29
N LEU A 151 -13.86 22.77 5.98
CA LEU A 151 -15.12 22.43 5.33
C LEU A 151 -15.17 20.92 5.08
N ASP A 152 -15.93 20.20 5.91
CA ASP A 152 -16.20 18.77 5.72
C ASP A 152 -17.61 18.52 5.17
N VAL A 153 -17.78 18.80 3.87
CA VAL A 153 -19.07 18.70 3.15
C VAL A 153 -19.70 17.30 3.25
N PHE A 154 -18.87 16.26 3.37
CA PHE A 154 -19.30 14.86 3.31
C PHE A 154 -19.25 14.15 4.67
N GLY A 155 -18.86 14.83 5.75
CA GLY A 155 -18.74 14.24 7.08
C GLY A 155 -17.75 13.06 7.13
N LEU A 156 -16.65 13.12 6.36
CA LEU A 156 -15.71 12.01 6.24
C LEU A 156 -14.82 11.97 7.48
N ARG A 157 -14.57 10.78 8.01
CA ARG A 157 -13.49 10.61 8.99
C ARG A 157 -12.16 10.66 8.25
N TYR A 158 -11.25 11.48 8.74
CA TYR A 158 -9.88 11.56 8.27
C TYR A 158 -8.93 11.58 9.47
N TYR A 159 -7.72 11.06 9.27
CA TYR A 159 -6.67 11.06 10.29
C TYR A 159 -5.93 12.40 10.31
N ASP A 160 -5.70 13.00 9.15
CA ASP A 160 -5.13 14.34 8.99
C ASP A 160 -6.08 15.25 8.20
N PHE A 161 -5.96 16.57 8.39
CA PHE A 161 -6.92 17.56 7.86
C PHE A 161 -7.13 17.54 6.34
N MET A 162 -6.25 16.88 5.60
CA MET A 162 -6.34 16.75 4.15
C MET A 162 -6.49 15.29 3.71
N GLY A 163 -7.02 14.43 4.58
CA GLY A 163 -7.17 13.00 4.29
C GLY A 163 -7.99 12.71 3.03
N SER A 164 -8.81 13.65 2.56
CA SER A 164 -9.75 13.49 1.45
C SER A 164 -10.60 12.23 1.70
N THR A 165 -11.02 11.55 0.65
CA THR A 165 -11.57 10.20 0.70
C THR A 165 -10.52 9.13 1.04
N PHE A 166 -9.23 9.49 1.14
CA PHE A 166 -8.08 8.59 1.34
C PHE A 166 -7.79 8.31 2.82
N TYR A 167 -8.51 8.94 3.75
CA TYR A 167 -8.30 8.92 5.20
C TYR A 167 -6.97 9.59 5.65
N LEU A 168 -5.92 9.50 4.84
CA LEU A 168 -4.59 10.07 5.07
C LEU A 168 -4.12 10.84 3.82
N SER A 169 -3.64 12.06 4.01
CA SER A 169 -3.16 12.93 2.92
C SER A 169 -2.00 12.29 2.14
N ASN A 170 -1.08 11.64 2.85
CA ASN A 170 0.03 10.89 2.28
C ASN A 170 -0.43 9.73 1.38
N HIS A 171 -1.65 9.21 1.52
CA HIS A 171 -2.16 8.18 0.60
C HIS A 171 -2.81 8.79 -0.64
N ALA A 172 -3.37 9.99 -0.53
CA ALA A 172 -3.97 10.70 -1.66
C ALA A 172 -2.91 11.16 -2.66
N VAL A 173 -1.79 11.73 -2.18
CA VAL A 173 -0.70 12.20 -3.03
C VAL A 173 -0.11 11.10 -3.93
N LEU A 174 -0.03 9.86 -3.44
CA LEU A 174 0.45 8.70 -4.21
C LEU A 174 -0.40 8.46 -5.46
N TYR A 175 -1.71 8.73 -5.39
CA TYR A 175 -2.61 8.63 -6.53
C TYR A 175 -2.55 9.88 -7.42
N PHE A 176 -2.45 11.08 -6.83
CA PHE A 176 -2.41 12.32 -7.59
C PHE A 176 -1.13 12.49 -8.41
N ASP A 177 0.02 11.99 -7.94
CA ASP A 177 1.26 11.93 -8.72
C ASP A 177 1.09 11.11 -10.01
N LEU A 178 0.18 10.13 -10.02
CA LEU A 178 -0.13 9.30 -11.20
C LEU A 178 -1.11 9.95 -12.18
N VAL A 179 -1.78 11.04 -11.80
CA VAL A 179 -2.81 11.69 -12.64
C VAL A 179 -2.35 13.05 -13.13
N PHE A 180 -1.63 13.82 -12.31
CA PHE A 180 -1.22 15.18 -12.63
C PHE A 180 -0.44 15.31 -13.96
N PRO A 181 0.59 14.49 -14.26
CA PRO A 181 1.31 14.63 -15.53
C PRO A 181 0.43 14.34 -16.76
N VAL A 182 -0.53 13.43 -16.62
CA VAL A 182 -1.46 13.08 -17.70
C VAL A 182 -2.53 14.16 -17.90
N SER A 183 -2.92 14.87 -16.84
CA SER A 183 -3.87 15.98 -16.91
C SER A 183 -3.30 17.15 -17.72
N LEU A 184 -2.00 17.46 -17.57
CA LEU A 184 -1.30 18.46 -18.39
C LEU A 184 -1.29 18.07 -19.87
N ALA A 185 -1.02 16.80 -20.18
CA ALA A 185 -1.07 16.30 -21.55
C ALA A 185 -2.47 16.43 -22.16
N LEU A 186 -3.52 16.09 -21.40
CA LEU A 186 -4.91 16.17 -21.86
C LEU A 186 -5.34 17.59 -22.29
N ILE A 187 -4.89 18.64 -21.57
CA ILE A 187 -5.17 20.05 -21.90
C ILE A 187 -4.64 20.42 -23.31
N THR A 188 -3.59 19.76 -23.79
CA THR A 188 -3.01 20.02 -25.12
C THR A 188 -3.74 19.28 -26.25
N VAL A 189 -4.52 18.25 -25.93
CA VAL A 189 -5.20 17.37 -26.90
C VAL A 189 -6.64 17.81 -27.16
N VAL A 190 -7.36 18.22 -26.12
CA VAL A 190 -8.78 18.57 -26.24
C VAL A 190 -8.95 19.79 -27.14
N PRO A 191 -9.82 19.75 -28.18
CA PRO A 191 -9.97 20.89 -29.09
C PRO A 191 -10.84 22.01 -28.50
N ASP A 192 -11.86 21.66 -27.70
CA ASP A 192 -12.81 22.62 -27.15
C ASP A 192 -12.16 23.55 -26.11
N LYS A 193 -12.23 24.86 -26.35
CA LYS A 193 -11.59 25.87 -25.51
C LYS A 193 -12.19 25.95 -24.10
N LYS A 194 -13.51 25.75 -23.95
CA LYS A 194 -14.17 25.77 -22.63
C LYS A 194 -13.73 24.57 -21.81
N LEU A 195 -13.68 23.40 -22.44
CA LEU A 195 -13.22 22.17 -21.80
C LEU A 195 -11.74 22.26 -21.41
N LYS A 196 -10.87 22.90 -22.21
CA LYS A 196 -9.48 23.18 -21.80
C LYS A 196 -9.38 24.00 -20.51
N TRP A 197 -10.19 25.06 -20.37
CA TRP A 197 -10.21 25.86 -19.16
C TRP A 197 -10.72 25.07 -17.95
N LEU A 198 -11.77 24.27 -18.14
CA LEU A 198 -12.25 23.37 -17.09
C LEU A 198 -11.17 22.38 -16.65
N LEU A 199 -10.46 21.76 -17.60
CA LEU A 199 -9.35 20.84 -17.33
C LEU A 199 -8.16 21.52 -16.66
N ALA A 200 -7.90 22.80 -16.96
CA ALA A 200 -6.89 23.59 -16.27
C ALA A 200 -7.26 23.80 -14.80
N LEU A 201 -8.52 24.14 -14.49
CA LEU A 201 -9.00 24.26 -13.11
C LEU A 201 -8.93 22.93 -12.35
N MET A 202 -9.34 21.83 -12.99
CA MET A 202 -9.21 20.48 -12.44
C MET A 202 -7.74 20.09 -12.17
N SER A 203 -6.83 20.43 -13.08
CA SER A 203 -5.40 20.17 -12.91
C SER A 203 -4.78 21.06 -11.83
N ALA A 204 -5.26 22.30 -11.70
CA ALA A 204 -4.83 23.23 -10.66
C ALA A 204 -5.22 22.76 -9.26
N SER A 205 -6.42 22.17 -9.08
CA SER A 205 -6.81 21.61 -7.79
C SER A 205 -5.97 20.40 -7.40
N ILE A 206 -5.63 19.53 -8.37
CA ILE A 206 -4.71 18.40 -8.16
C ILE A 206 -3.33 18.91 -7.75
N LEU A 207 -2.76 19.87 -8.49
CA LEU A 207 -1.45 20.45 -8.15
C LEU A 207 -1.48 21.18 -6.79
N GLY A 208 -2.51 21.97 -6.53
CA GLY A 208 -2.70 22.68 -5.27
C GLY A 208 -2.72 21.71 -4.09
N TYR A 209 -3.44 20.59 -4.20
CA TYR A 209 -3.42 19.54 -3.18
C TYR A 209 -2.03 18.93 -3.00
N LEU A 210 -1.33 18.60 -4.09
CA LEU A 210 0.02 18.01 -4.01
C LEU A 210 1.00 18.91 -3.27
N LEU A 211 0.96 20.22 -3.54
CA LEU A 211 1.80 21.20 -2.86
C LEU A 211 1.41 21.36 -1.38
N GLU A 212 0.13 21.57 -1.11
CA GLU A 212 -0.43 21.84 0.22
C GLU A 212 -0.35 20.63 1.18
N SER A 213 -0.26 19.41 0.65
CA SER A 213 -0.09 18.20 1.47
C SER A 213 1.22 18.17 2.28
N HIS A 214 2.21 19.01 1.92
CA HIS A 214 3.59 18.98 2.45
C HIS A 214 4.26 17.59 2.38
N SER A 215 3.82 16.74 1.44
CA SER A 215 4.42 15.43 1.23
C SER A 215 5.76 15.55 0.50
N ARG A 216 6.86 15.43 1.25
CA ARG A 216 8.23 15.45 0.71
C ARG A 216 8.44 14.42 -0.40
N GLY A 217 7.77 13.27 -0.33
CA GLY A 217 7.84 12.23 -1.37
C GLY A 217 7.22 12.67 -2.69
N SER A 218 6.08 13.36 -2.66
CA SER A 218 5.48 13.93 -3.88
C SER A 218 6.31 15.09 -4.42
N TRP A 219 6.86 15.97 -3.56
CA TRP A 219 7.76 17.04 -4.02
C TRP A 219 9.01 16.47 -4.71
N LEU A 220 9.59 15.40 -4.18
CA LEU A 220 10.70 14.67 -4.83
C LEU A 220 10.27 14.09 -6.19
N ALA A 221 9.08 13.51 -6.28
CA ALA A 221 8.55 12.97 -7.52
C ALA A 221 8.33 14.05 -8.59
N LEU A 222 7.67 15.15 -8.23
CA LEU A 222 7.37 16.28 -9.13
C LEU A 222 8.65 16.97 -9.62
N THR A 223 9.61 17.22 -8.71
CA THR A 223 10.91 17.80 -9.08
C THR A 223 11.72 16.84 -9.96
N GLY A 224 11.74 15.55 -9.64
CA GLY A 224 12.41 14.53 -10.44
C GLY A 224 11.88 14.44 -11.88
N ILE A 225 10.56 14.38 -12.08
CA ILE A 225 9.99 14.35 -13.43
C ILE A 225 10.18 15.67 -14.17
N LEU A 226 10.21 16.80 -13.47
CA LEU A 226 10.51 18.11 -14.06
C LEU A 226 11.94 18.13 -14.62
N LEU A 227 12.92 17.69 -13.82
CA LEU A 227 14.33 17.61 -14.24
C LEU A 227 14.51 16.66 -15.43
N ILE A 228 13.88 15.47 -15.39
CA ILE A 228 13.90 14.52 -16.52
C ILE A 228 13.30 15.14 -17.79
N SER A 229 12.18 15.85 -17.65
CA SER A 229 11.51 16.51 -18.78
C SER A 229 12.36 17.64 -19.37
N LEU A 230 12.96 18.49 -18.52
CA LEU A 230 13.87 19.54 -18.95
C LEU A 230 15.09 18.97 -19.67
N LEU A 231 15.70 17.93 -19.11
CA LEU A 231 16.83 17.25 -19.73
C LEU A 231 16.45 16.69 -21.11
N ALA A 232 15.29 16.04 -21.23
CA ALA A 232 14.80 15.54 -22.51
C ALA A 232 14.54 16.66 -23.54
N ILE A 233 13.99 17.80 -23.11
CA ILE A 233 13.76 18.98 -23.97
C ILE A 233 15.09 19.60 -24.42
N VAL A 234 16.10 19.66 -23.55
CA VAL A 234 17.42 20.23 -23.88
C VAL A 234 18.19 19.31 -24.83
N LEU A 235 18.24 18.01 -24.53
CA LEU A 235 19.07 17.05 -25.26
C LEU A 235 18.43 16.56 -26.58
N CYS A 236 17.10 16.49 -26.67
CA CYS A 236 16.42 15.90 -27.82
C CYS A 236 15.64 16.96 -28.61
N LYS A 237 16.25 17.52 -29.68
CA LYS A 237 15.62 18.52 -30.56
C LYS A 237 14.22 18.11 -31.06
N GLY A 238 14.02 16.83 -31.40
CA GLY A 238 12.72 16.31 -31.83
C GLY A 238 11.64 16.35 -30.74
N ILE A 239 12.00 16.05 -29.49
CA ILE A 239 11.08 16.17 -28.34
C ILE A 239 10.76 17.64 -28.10
N ARG A 240 11.78 18.51 -28.11
CA ARG A 240 11.60 19.96 -27.92
C ARG A 240 10.58 20.55 -28.90
N LEU A 241 10.76 20.30 -30.20
CA LEU A 241 9.87 20.84 -31.23
C LEU A 241 8.44 20.30 -31.06
N PHE A 242 8.29 19.00 -30.78
CA PHE A 242 7.01 18.37 -30.54
C PHE A 242 6.26 18.96 -29.33
N ILE A 243 6.93 19.15 -28.20
CA ILE A 243 6.33 19.72 -26.98
C ILE A 243 5.95 21.18 -27.22
N VAL A 244 6.81 21.99 -27.85
CA VAL A 244 6.51 23.39 -28.18
C VAL A 244 5.27 23.49 -29.06
N GLU A 245 5.17 22.65 -30.10
CA GLU A 245 4.01 22.60 -30.99
C GLU A 245 2.72 22.29 -30.24
N LYS A 246 2.72 21.25 -29.39
CA LYS A 246 1.54 20.88 -28.58
C LYS A 246 1.15 21.94 -27.55
N CYS A 247 2.12 22.63 -26.95
CA CYS A 247 1.86 23.63 -25.91
C CYS A 247 1.45 25.00 -26.48
N LYS A 248 1.82 25.35 -27.72
CA LYS A 248 1.59 26.69 -28.30
C LYS A 248 0.14 27.16 -28.22
N GLY A 249 -0.83 26.26 -28.42
CA GLY A 249 -2.27 26.58 -28.37
C GLY A 249 -2.91 26.53 -26.98
N SER A 250 -2.18 26.06 -25.97
CA SER A 250 -2.71 25.82 -24.61
C SER A 250 -1.88 26.48 -23.50
N TRP A 251 -0.86 27.29 -23.83
CA TRP A 251 0.09 27.83 -22.84
C TRP A 251 -0.57 28.65 -21.73
N LYS A 252 -1.62 29.43 -22.02
CA LYS A 252 -2.36 30.20 -21.01
C LYS A 252 -3.05 29.31 -19.98
N MET A 253 -3.64 28.21 -20.44
CA MET A 253 -4.28 27.21 -19.58
C MET A 253 -3.24 26.46 -18.76
N LEU A 254 -2.11 26.08 -19.36
CA LEU A 254 -1.00 25.45 -18.64
C LEU A 254 -0.43 26.40 -17.57
N LEU A 255 -0.23 27.68 -17.90
CA LEU A 255 0.19 28.71 -16.94
C LEU A 255 -0.81 28.85 -15.78
N LEU A 256 -2.12 28.84 -16.08
CA LEU A 256 -3.17 28.87 -15.05
C LEU A 256 -3.00 27.73 -14.04
N VAL A 257 -2.68 26.51 -14.50
CA VAL A 257 -2.48 25.36 -13.59
C VAL A 257 -1.44 25.69 -12.52
N PHE A 258 -0.29 26.21 -12.93
CA PHE A 258 0.80 26.54 -12.00
C PHE A 258 0.51 27.77 -11.14
N VAL A 259 -0.10 28.82 -11.72
CA VAL A 259 -0.47 30.03 -10.98
C VAL A 259 -1.52 29.72 -9.91
N MET A 260 -2.60 29.03 -10.28
CA MET A 260 -3.66 28.66 -9.34
C MET A 260 -3.19 27.61 -8.33
N GLY A 261 -2.44 26.60 -8.76
CA GLY A 261 -1.86 25.60 -7.85
C GLY A 261 -0.92 26.25 -6.82
N GLY A 262 -0.07 27.20 -7.25
CA GLY A 262 0.78 27.98 -6.36
C GLY A 262 0.00 28.94 -5.46
N ALA A 263 -1.07 29.56 -5.96
CA ALA A 263 -1.94 30.40 -5.14
C ALA A 263 -2.66 29.61 -4.03
N ILE A 264 -3.07 28.38 -4.31
CA ILE A 264 -3.64 27.46 -3.29
C ILE A 264 -2.61 27.18 -2.21
N PHE A 265 -1.36 26.87 -2.58
CA PHE A 265 -0.27 26.57 -1.64
C PHE A 265 0.14 27.76 -0.76
N ILE A 266 -0.05 28.99 -1.23
CA ILE A 266 0.27 30.20 -0.45
C ILE A 266 -0.89 30.56 0.50
N ALA A 267 -2.11 30.07 0.23
CA ALA A 267 -3.29 30.40 1.01
C ALA A 267 -3.35 29.53 2.29
N PRO A 268 -3.16 30.11 3.49
CA PRO A 268 -2.90 29.34 4.70
C PRO A 268 -4.07 28.42 5.09
N GLY A 269 -3.80 27.12 5.19
CA GLY A 269 -4.74 26.09 5.63
C GLY A 269 -4.62 25.70 7.11
N GLN A 270 -5.45 24.74 7.55
CA GLN A 270 -5.27 24.09 8.85
C GLN A 270 -4.03 23.19 8.89
N VAL A 271 -3.64 22.61 7.74
CA VAL A 271 -2.40 21.84 7.61
C VAL A 271 -1.19 22.74 7.86
N ASP A 272 -1.15 23.94 7.29
CA ASP A 272 -0.04 24.88 7.51
C ASP A 272 0.12 25.24 8.99
N LYS A 273 -0.97 25.49 9.71
CA LYS A 273 -0.93 25.76 11.16
C LYS A 273 -0.28 24.60 11.93
N LYS A 274 -0.73 23.37 11.69
CA LYS A 274 -0.13 22.16 12.29
C LYS A 274 1.31 21.94 11.85
N TRP A 275 1.64 22.25 10.60
CA TRP A 275 2.98 22.09 10.08
C TRP A 275 3.95 23.10 10.72
N GLN A 276 3.51 24.34 10.94
CA GLN A 276 4.24 25.37 11.69
C GLN A 276 4.43 24.98 13.16
N GLU A 277 3.38 24.50 13.84
CA GLU A 277 3.45 23.98 15.21
C GLU A 277 4.42 22.79 15.31
N LYS A 278 4.35 21.84 14.37
CA LYS A 278 5.29 20.72 14.30
C LYS A 278 6.70 21.19 14.04
N THR A 279 6.96 22.04 13.05
CA THR A 279 8.34 22.49 12.75
C THR A 279 8.99 23.25 13.90
N GLN A 280 8.20 23.90 14.77
CA GLN A 280 8.71 24.51 16.01
C GLN A 280 9.04 23.50 17.12
N VAL A 281 8.40 22.32 17.13
CA VAL A 281 8.61 21.25 18.14
C VAL A 281 9.50 20.10 17.62
N SER A 282 9.62 19.92 16.31
CA SER A 282 10.18 18.74 15.63
C SER A 282 11.71 18.73 15.51
N ALA A 283 12.43 19.77 15.95
CA ALA A 283 13.90 19.73 16.02
C ALA A 283 14.43 18.73 17.07
N VAL A 284 13.60 18.30 18.02
CA VAL A 284 14.03 17.50 19.19
C VAL A 284 13.55 16.04 19.15
N VAL A 285 12.59 15.68 18.28
CA VAL A 285 11.88 14.36 18.37
C VAL A 285 11.78 13.56 17.06
N GLU A 286 12.06 14.13 15.88
CA GLU A 286 11.75 13.43 14.61
C GLU A 286 12.87 12.51 14.09
N GLY A 287 12.75 11.23 14.44
CA GLY A 287 13.49 10.14 13.81
C GLY A 287 13.06 9.79 12.36
N GLY A 288 12.22 10.55 11.66
CA GLY A 288 11.56 10.10 10.42
C GLY A 288 12.49 9.56 9.32
N ALA A 289 13.53 10.32 8.93
CA ALA A 289 14.49 9.87 7.91
C ALA A 289 15.54 8.91 8.50
N THR A 290 16.06 9.20 9.69
CA THR A 290 17.09 8.40 10.37
C THR A 290 16.59 7.00 10.72
N VAL A 291 15.38 6.87 11.26
CA VAL A 291 14.71 5.58 11.56
C VAL A 291 14.52 4.77 10.29
N ARG A 292 14.18 5.41 9.16
CA ARG A 292 14.07 4.72 7.87
C ARG A 292 15.42 4.23 7.36
N LEU A 293 16.47 5.06 7.41
CA LEU A 293 17.83 4.66 7.00
C LEU A 293 18.37 3.50 7.84
N VAL A 294 18.18 3.55 9.16
CA VAL A 294 18.51 2.43 10.07
C VAL A 294 17.72 1.18 9.69
N SER A 295 16.41 1.32 9.46
CA SER A 295 15.56 0.19 9.07
C SER A 295 15.95 -0.41 7.71
N TYR A 296 16.34 0.40 6.72
CA TYR A 296 16.83 -0.08 5.43
C TYR A 296 18.14 -0.86 5.60
N ARG A 297 19.08 -0.36 6.40
CA ARG A 297 20.35 -1.05 6.65
C ARG A 297 20.14 -2.38 7.37
N ASN A 298 19.26 -2.41 8.35
CA ASN A 298 18.89 -3.63 9.04
C ASN A 298 18.21 -4.62 8.09
N ALA A 299 17.29 -4.14 7.25
CA ALA A 299 16.56 -4.99 6.31
C ALA A 299 17.48 -5.64 5.26
N ILE A 300 18.59 -5.01 4.89
CA ILE A 300 19.59 -5.64 4.02
C ILE A 300 20.11 -6.95 4.62
N ASN A 301 20.31 -7.04 5.93
CA ASN A 301 20.78 -8.27 6.56
C ASN A 301 19.73 -9.39 6.46
N LEU A 302 18.44 -9.03 6.58
CA LEU A 302 17.37 -9.99 6.34
C LEU A 302 17.38 -10.53 4.90
N LEU A 303 17.69 -9.69 3.91
CA LEU A 303 17.87 -10.13 2.53
C LEU A 303 19.12 -10.99 2.35
N LEU A 304 20.23 -10.66 3.02
CA LEU A 304 21.46 -11.44 2.94
C LEU A 304 21.29 -12.85 3.53
N ASP A 305 20.44 -12.99 4.55
CA ASP A 305 20.12 -14.29 5.14
C ASP A 305 19.07 -15.07 4.31
N ASN A 306 18.28 -14.38 3.48
CA ASN A 306 17.24 -14.99 2.62
C ASN A 306 17.34 -14.52 1.14
N PRO A 307 18.49 -14.68 0.46
CA PRO A 307 18.78 -13.95 -0.78
C PRO A 307 17.96 -14.41 -1.98
N VAL A 308 17.62 -15.70 -2.06
CA VAL A 308 16.91 -16.25 -3.24
C VAL A 308 15.41 -15.98 -3.15
N THR A 309 14.82 -16.33 -2.02
CA THR A 309 13.36 -16.42 -1.83
C THR A 309 12.77 -15.27 -1.04
N GLY A 310 13.59 -14.52 -0.30
CA GLY A 310 13.12 -13.59 0.72
C GLY A 310 12.35 -14.31 1.82
N VAL A 311 11.59 -13.55 2.60
CA VAL A 311 10.79 -14.07 3.74
C VAL A 311 9.38 -14.51 3.37
N GLY A 312 8.98 -14.37 2.10
CA GLY A 312 7.62 -14.59 1.62
C GLY A 312 6.90 -13.27 1.33
N TYR A 313 6.17 -13.23 0.21
CA TYR A 313 5.45 -12.03 -0.23
C TYR A 313 4.50 -11.56 0.87
N GLY A 314 4.62 -10.31 1.30
CA GLY A 314 3.80 -9.73 2.35
C GLY A 314 4.10 -10.12 3.79
N ALA A 315 5.15 -10.90 4.05
CA ALA A 315 5.52 -11.37 5.39
C ALA A 315 6.60 -10.51 6.08
N PHE A 316 6.98 -9.37 5.50
CA PHE A 316 8.05 -8.50 6.01
C PHE A 316 7.94 -8.19 7.50
N TRP A 317 6.77 -7.75 7.98
CA TRP A 317 6.62 -7.29 9.37
C TRP A 317 6.96 -8.38 10.39
N LYS A 318 6.77 -9.65 10.02
CA LYS A 318 7.11 -10.81 10.83
C LYS A 318 8.58 -11.15 10.69
N GLY A 319 9.07 -11.30 9.46
CA GLY A 319 10.48 -11.65 9.19
C GLY A 319 11.48 -10.60 9.69
N PHE A 320 11.11 -9.31 9.67
CA PHE A 320 11.94 -8.21 10.13
C PHE A 320 12.06 -8.09 11.65
N ARG A 321 11.27 -8.86 12.42
CA ARG A 321 11.20 -8.71 13.88
C ARG A 321 12.55 -8.90 14.56
N GLU A 322 13.34 -9.89 14.15
CA GLU A 322 14.68 -10.17 14.70
C GLU A 322 15.74 -9.16 14.23
N TYR A 323 15.52 -8.55 13.05
CA TYR A 323 16.42 -7.57 12.45
C TYR A 323 16.10 -6.14 12.90
N THR A 324 15.06 -5.94 13.69
CA THR A 324 14.59 -4.61 14.10
C THR A 324 15.72 -3.76 14.70
N ASN A 325 16.67 -4.39 15.40
CA ASN A 325 17.78 -3.72 16.10
C ASN A 325 19.18 -4.26 15.74
N THR A 326 19.31 -4.95 14.60
CA THR A 326 20.56 -5.59 14.20
C THR A 326 20.82 -5.30 12.72
N PRO A 327 22.03 -4.82 12.33
CA PRO A 327 23.19 -4.52 13.18
C PRO A 327 23.10 -3.16 13.88
N LEU A 328 22.12 -2.32 13.54
CA LEU A 328 21.94 -1.02 14.16
C LEU A 328 20.71 -1.02 15.07
N VAL A 329 20.88 -0.50 16.28
CA VAL A 329 19.76 -0.25 17.20
C VAL A 329 18.91 0.88 16.63
N ASN A 330 17.60 0.67 16.60
CA ASN A 330 16.66 1.70 16.21
C ASN A 330 15.94 2.24 17.45
N PRO A 331 16.28 3.45 17.94
CA PRO A 331 15.79 3.95 19.22
C PRO A 331 14.28 4.26 19.22
N TYR A 332 13.62 4.21 18.07
CA TYR A 332 12.19 4.48 17.95
C TYR A 332 11.31 3.25 18.27
N PHE A 333 11.86 2.03 18.18
CA PHE A 333 11.09 0.81 18.44
C PHE A 333 11.11 0.43 19.92
N ASP A 334 9.98 -0.06 20.40
CA ASP A 334 9.79 -0.45 21.79
C ASP A 334 8.76 -1.57 21.91
N GLU A 335 8.38 -1.91 23.13
CA GLU A 335 7.39 -2.94 23.44
C GLU A 335 6.06 -2.73 22.69
N ASN A 336 5.72 -1.48 22.39
CA ASN A 336 4.46 -1.06 21.76
C ASN A 336 4.62 -0.61 20.30
N LYS A 337 5.86 -0.37 19.82
CA LYS A 337 6.14 0.18 18.49
C LYS A 337 6.89 -0.82 17.62
N THR A 338 6.21 -1.27 16.55
CA THR A 338 6.74 -2.22 15.57
C THR A 338 6.72 -1.64 14.16
N LEU A 339 7.71 -2.01 13.34
CA LEU A 339 7.72 -1.67 11.92
C LEU A 339 6.92 -2.69 11.10
N TYR A 340 5.81 -2.25 10.52
CA TYR A 340 5.00 -3.11 9.66
C TYR A 340 5.38 -3.05 8.18
N ARG A 341 6.09 -2.00 7.75
CA ARG A 341 6.48 -1.77 6.34
C ARG A 341 7.76 -0.96 6.22
N LEU A 342 8.61 -1.33 5.27
CA LEU A 342 9.63 -0.43 4.75
C LEU A 342 8.91 0.60 3.88
N HIS A 343 9.12 1.88 4.16
CA HIS A 343 8.55 2.96 3.36
C HIS A 343 9.36 3.09 2.05
N SER A 344 9.38 2.03 1.24
CA SER A 344 10.01 1.94 -0.07
C SER A 344 9.57 0.63 -0.73
N ASP A 345 8.77 0.71 -1.80
CA ASP A 345 8.25 -0.49 -2.47
C ASP A 345 9.38 -1.36 -3.03
N ILE A 346 10.41 -0.75 -3.60
CA ILE A 346 11.53 -1.50 -4.20
C ILE A 346 12.24 -2.32 -3.13
N TYR A 347 12.65 -1.68 -2.02
CA TYR A 347 13.28 -2.41 -0.91
C TYR A 347 12.36 -3.50 -0.39
N GLN A 348 11.09 -3.17 -0.11
CA GLN A 348 10.11 -4.12 0.39
C GLN A 348 10.00 -5.37 -0.49
N ILE A 349 9.88 -5.21 -1.81
CA ILE A 349 9.74 -6.34 -2.75
C ILE A 349 10.99 -7.24 -2.70
N PHE A 350 12.19 -6.67 -2.68
CA PHE A 350 13.41 -7.46 -2.57
C PHE A 350 13.48 -8.24 -1.25
N ILE A 351 13.14 -7.63 -0.11
CA ILE A 351 13.12 -8.32 1.18
C ILE A 351 12.12 -9.47 1.20
N GLU A 352 10.92 -9.25 0.67
CA GLU A 352 9.84 -10.23 0.74
C GLU A 352 9.96 -11.36 -0.29
N THR A 353 10.52 -11.07 -1.47
CA THR A 353 10.53 -12.02 -2.60
C THR A 353 11.93 -12.47 -3.02
N GLY A 354 12.97 -11.96 -2.35
CA GLY A 354 14.37 -12.23 -2.68
C GLY A 354 14.80 -11.63 -4.02
N LEU A 355 16.01 -11.97 -4.44
CA LEU A 355 16.58 -11.54 -5.71
C LEU A 355 15.78 -12.05 -6.90
N VAL A 356 15.15 -13.24 -6.81
CA VAL A 356 14.34 -13.78 -7.91
C VAL A 356 13.13 -12.89 -8.18
N GLY A 357 12.31 -12.61 -7.16
CA GLY A 357 11.15 -11.75 -7.32
C GLY A 357 11.54 -10.31 -7.63
N GLY A 358 12.60 -9.80 -7.00
CA GLY A 358 13.18 -8.48 -7.28
C GLY A 358 13.61 -8.32 -8.74
N LEU A 359 14.32 -9.29 -9.31
CA LEU A 359 14.74 -9.25 -10.71
C LEU A 359 13.55 -9.40 -11.69
N LEU A 360 12.53 -10.19 -11.32
CA LEU A 360 11.31 -10.32 -12.13
C LEU A 360 10.54 -9.00 -12.22
N ILE A 361 10.36 -8.28 -11.10
CA ILE A 361 9.70 -6.98 -11.12
C ILE A 361 10.55 -5.92 -11.85
N LEU A 362 11.89 -5.95 -11.69
CA LEU A 362 12.78 -5.07 -12.45
C LEU A 362 12.69 -5.34 -13.96
N GLY A 363 12.62 -6.61 -14.36
CA GLY A 363 12.39 -6.99 -15.76
C GLY A 363 11.06 -6.43 -16.29
N PHE A 364 9.98 -6.59 -15.53
CA PHE A 364 8.67 -6.02 -15.85
C PHE A 364 8.73 -4.49 -16.05
N LEU A 365 9.35 -3.78 -15.11
CA LEU A 365 9.48 -2.32 -15.16
C LEU A 365 10.38 -1.88 -16.34
N PHE A 366 11.51 -2.55 -16.55
CA PHE A 366 12.44 -2.25 -17.63
C PHE A 366 11.77 -2.35 -19.01
N TYR A 367 11.07 -3.46 -19.30
CA TYR A 367 10.39 -3.60 -20.59
C TYR A 367 9.22 -2.63 -20.74
N SER A 368 8.54 -2.28 -19.65
CA SER A 368 7.47 -1.29 -19.68
C SER A 368 8.00 0.12 -19.99
N LEU A 369 9.05 0.56 -19.30
CA LEU A 369 9.70 1.86 -19.54
C LEU A 369 10.32 1.92 -20.94
N LYS A 370 10.99 0.85 -21.39
CA LYS A 370 11.53 0.76 -22.75
C LYS A 370 10.42 0.95 -23.81
N SER A 371 9.27 0.30 -23.63
CA SER A 371 8.13 0.47 -24.54
C SER A 371 7.53 1.88 -24.45
N ALA A 372 7.37 2.44 -23.26
CA ALA A 372 6.87 3.80 -23.08
C ALA A 372 7.77 4.84 -23.75
N ILE A 373 9.09 4.76 -23.55
CA ILE A 373 10.07 5.65 -24.21
C ILE A 373 9.98 5.50 -25.73
N LYS A 374 9.91 4.27 -26.26
CA LYS A 374 9.74 4.05 -27.71
C LYS A 374 8.47 4.70 -28.25
N LEU A 375 7.36 4.66 -27.51
CA LEU A 375 6.11 5.31 -27.90
C LEU A 375 6.25 6.84 -27.89
N VAL A 376 6.89 7.42 -26.88
CA VAL A 376 7.15 8.87 -26.83
C VAL A 376 8.06 9.34 -27.96
N LEU A 377 9.01 8.52 -28.40
CA LEU A 377 9.93 8.88 -29.48
C LEU A 377 9.34 8.72 -30.89
N TYR A 378 8.54 7.66 -31.12
CA TYR A 378 8.22 7.22 -32.48
C TYR A 378 6.74 7.01 -32.78
N HIS A 379 5.82 7.22 -31.83
CA HIS A 379 4.39 7.04 -32.10
C HIS A 379 3.86 8.10 -33.08
N LYS A 380 3.12 7.65 -34.10
CA LYS A 380 2.73 8.52 -35.23
C LYS A 380 1.60 9.50 -34.89
N ASN A 381 0.59 9.05 -34.15
CA ASN A 381 -0.52 9.90 -33.78
C ASN A 381 -0.06 10.87 -32.68
N SER A 382 -0.05 12.17 -33.00
CA SER A 382 0.52 13.20 -32.13
C SER A 382 -0.26 13.40 -30.82
N ASP A 383 -1.57 13.18 -30.81
CA ASP A 383 -2.43 13.29 -29.62
C ASP A 383 -2.24 12.10 -28.68
N GLU A 384 -2.27 10.89 -29.25
CA GLU A 384 -1.94 9.67 -28.49
C GLU A 384 -0.51 9.75 -27.93
N ARG A 385 0.44 10.28 -28.72
CA ARG A 385 1.84 10.44 -28.32
C ARG A 385 2.01 11.37 -27.12
N ILE A 386 1.32 12.51 -27.06
CA ILE A 386 1.43 13.43 -25.92
C ILE A 386 0.74 12.85 -24.67
N LEU A 387 -0.39 12.15 -24.82
CA LEU A 387 -1.02 11.42 -23.72
C LEU A 387 -0.11 10.32 -23.17
N LEU A 388 0.52 9.52 -24.04
CA LEU A 388 1.49 8.49 -23.65
C LEU A 388 2.75 9.08 -23.00
N THR A 389 3.12 10.32 -23.36
CA THR A 389 4.19 11.07 -22.67
C THR A 389 3.77 11.41 -21.25
N GLY A 390 2.54 11.91 -21.05
CA GLY A 390 1.97 12.12 -19.71
C GLY A 390 1.92 10.82 -18.89
N VAL A 391 1.52 9.70 -19.49
CA VAL A 391 1.50 8.38 -18.85
C VAL A 391 2.90 7.93 -18.42
N LEU A 392 3.93 8.13 -19.27
CA LEU A 392 5.31 7.85 -18.91
C LEU A 392 5.76 8.70 -17.70
N LEU A 393 5.47 10.00 -17.71
CA LEU A 393 5.82 10.89 -16.60
C LEU A 393 5.09 10.52 -15.31
N ALA A 394 3.83 10.10 -15.38
CA ALA A 394 3.07 9.57 -14.24
C ALA A 394 3.70 8.30 -13.65
N ILE A 395 4.11 7.35 -14.50
CA ILE A 395 4.83 6.14 -14.07
C ILE A 395 6.15 6.51 -13.40
N LEU A 396 6.94 7.43 -13.99
CA LEU A 396 8.20 7.89 -13.42
C LEU A 396 8.00 8.62 -12.08
N ALA A 397 6.98 9.47 -11.96
CA ALA A 397 6.65 10.15 -10.70
C ALA A 397 6.39 9.13 -9.59
N SER A 398 5.56 8.12 -9.86
CA SER A 398 5.26 7.07 -8.89
C SER A 398 6.47 6.21 -8.54
N LEU A 399 7.35 5.90 -9.50
CA LEU A 399 8.60 5.16 -9.24
C LEU A 399 9.61 5.97 -8.41
N ILE A 400 9.66 7.29 -8.58
CA ILE A 400 10.49 8.16 -7.75
C ILE A 400 9.91 8.25 -6.33
N HIS A 401 8.59 8.41 -6.20
CA HIS A 401 7.93 8.41 -4.90
C HIS A 401 8.09 7.06 -4.18
N SER A 402 8.04 5.93 -4.90
CA SER A 402 8.20 4.59 -4.32
C SER A 402 9.58 4.30 -3.75
N LEU A 403 10.57 5.18 -3.96
CA LEU A 403 11.85 5.13 -3.27
C LEU A 403 11.72 5.44 -1.76
N VAL A 404 10.74 6.26 -1.38
CA VAL A 404 10.59 6.80 -0.02
C VAL A 404 9.20 6.56 0.58
N ASP A 405 8.28 5.98 -0.19
CA ASP A 405 6.93 5.58 0.22
C ASP A 405 6.49 4.31 -0.55
N PHE A 406 5.22 3.93 -0.48
CA PHE A 406 4.69 2.65 -0.97
C PHE A 406 3.42 2.79 -1.83
N PRO A 407 3.46 3.53 -2.96
CA PRO A 407 2.34 3.68 -3.88
C PRO A 407 1.81 2.36 -4.44
N LEU A 408 2.63 1.31 -4.57
CA LEU A 408 2.23 0.04 -5.17
C LEU A 408 1.41 -0.85 -4.22
N LEU A 409 1.34 -0.51 -2.94
CA LEU A 409 0.56 -1.23 -1.92
C LEU A 409 -0.74 -0.51 -1.51
N LYS A 410 -1.05 0.64 -2.12
CA LYS A 410 -2.32 1.35 -1.90
C LYS A 410 -3.25 1.14 -3.08
N PRO A 411 -4.52 0.77 -2.87
CA PRO A 411 -5.39 0.26 -3.93
C PRO A 411 -5.56 1.26 -5.08
N SER A 412 -5.77 2.55 -4.78
CA SER A 412 -6.01 3.54 -5.82
C SER A 412 -4.77 3.82 -6.66
N SER A 413 -3.62 4.12 -6.03
CA SER A 413 -2.37 4.35 -6.76
C SER A 413 -1.86 3.09 -7.45
N ALA A 414 -1.90 1.92 -6.80
CA ALA A 414 -1.49 0.66 -7.41
C ALA A 414 -2.35 0.34 -8.64
N SER A 415 -3.68 0.40 -8.52
CA SER A 415 -4.58 0.15 -9.67
C SER A 415 -4.31 1.10 -10.84
N GLN A 416 -4.08 2.39 -10.56
CA GLN A 416 -3.75 3.39 -11.57
C GLN A 416 -2.37 3.14 -12.22
N PHE A 417 -1.36 2.76 -11.43
CA PHE A 417 -0.03 2.42 -11.91
C PHE A 417 -0.06 1.21 -12.86
N PHE A 418 -0.71 0.11 -12.46
CA PHE A 418 -0.85 -1.09 -13.30
C PHE A 418 -1.72 -0.85 -14.53
N LEU A 419 -2.75 0.01 -14.43
CA LEU A 419 -3.54 0.47 -15.57
C LEU A 419 -2.67 1.20 -16.60
N TRP A 420 -1.84 2.16 -16.16
CA TRP A 420 -0.90 2.88 -17.01
C TRP A 420 0.10 1.96 -17.70
N LEU A 421 0.70 1.02 -16.98
CA LEU A 421 1.59 0.02 -17.57
C LEU A 421 0.86 -0.89 -18.57
N GLY A 422 -0.38 -1.27 -18.28
CA GLY A 422 -1.21 -2.06 -19.20
C GLY A 422 -1.56 -1.29 -20.48
N ILE A 423 -1.86 0.01 -20.38
CA ILE A 423 -2.04 0.89 -21.54
C ILE A 423 -0.75 0.95 -22.38
N ILE A 424 0.43 1.13 -21.76
CA ILE A 424 1.70 1.08 -22.49
C ILE A 424 1.84 -0.25 -23.23
N ALA A 425 1.50 -1.37 -22.59
CA ALA A 425 1.52 -2.69 -23.22
C ALA A 425 0.54 -2.78 -24.40
N ALA A 426 -0.64 -2.15 -24.32
CA ALA A 426 -1.66 -2.05 -25.38
C ALA A 426 -1.18 -1.30 -26.63
N PHE A 427 -0.22 -0.39 -26.49
CA PHE A 427 0.41 0.32 -27.62
C PHE A 427 1.72 -0.33 -28.09
N SER A 428 2.29 -1.25 -27.30
CA SER A 428 3.52 -1.97 -27.63
C SER A 428 3.29 -3.17 -28.56
N GLN A 429 4.37 -3.61 -29.23
CA GLN A 429 4.36 -4.86 -30.02
C GLN A 429 4.36 -6.08 -29.08
N GLY A 430 3.60 -7.11 -29.44
CA GLY A 430 3.57 -8.40 -28.74
C GLY A 430 3.41 -9.55 -29.72
N ARG A 431 3.58 -10.78 -29.22
CA ARG A 431 3.35 -11.99 -30.02
C ARG A 431 1.94 -12.48 -29.76
N ALA A 432 1.17 -12.67 -30.83
CA ALA A 432 -0.14 -13.29 -30.72
C ALA A 432 0.04 -14.77 -30.34
N PHE A 433 -0.64 -15.19 -29.28
CA PHE A 433 -0.71 -16.56 -28.83
C PHE A 433 -2.16 -17.03 -28.95
N SER A 434 -2.38 -18.09 -29.72
CA SER A 434 -3.67 -18.77 -29.80
C SER A 434 -3.81 -19.72 -28.62
N LEU A 435 -4.81 -19.48 -27.78
CA LEU A 435 -5.19 -20.44 -26.75
C LEU A 435 -5.77 -21.72 -27.38
N PRO A 436 -5.70 -22.87 -26.69
CA PRO A 436 -6.37 -24.09 -27.12
C PRO A 436 -7.86 -23.83 -27.39
N ASP A 437 -8.33 -24.16 -28.59
CA ASP A 437 -9.71 -23.93 -29.02
C ASP A 437 -10.63 -25.14 -28.76
N SER A 438 -10.47 -25.78 -27.61
CA SER A 438 -11.37 -26.85 -27.18
C SER A 438 -12.47 -26.29 -26.28
N ARG A 439 -13.69 -26.82 -26.42
CA ARG A 439 -14.82 -26.44 -25.55
C ARG A 439 -14.50 -26.72 -24.08
N VAL A 440 -13.79 -27.82 -23.81
CA VAL A 440 -13.33 -28.21 -22.47
C VAL A 440 -12.40 -27.17 -21.87
N PHE A 441 -11.40 -26.71 -22.63
CA PHE A 441 -10.46 -25.69 -22.16
C PHE A 441 -11.18 -24.38 -21.81
N ARG A 442 -12.08 -23.91 -22.68
CA ARG A 442 -12.83 -22.66 -22.44
C ARG A 442 -13.79 -22.75 -21.26
N LEU A 443 -14.44 -23.91 -21.07
CA LEU A 443 -15.26 -24.17 -19.88
C LEU A 443 -14.40 -24.20 -18.62
N GLY A 444 -13.21 -24.81 -18.67
CA GLY A 444 -12.25 -24.80 -17.55
C GLY A 444 -11.84 -23.39 -17.13
N VAL A 445 -11.49 -22.52 -18.10
CA VAL A 445 -11.15 -21.11 -17.83
C VAL A 445 -12.35 -20.36 -17.22
N LEU A 446 -13.56 -20.58 -17.74
CA LEU A 446 -14.77 -19.99 -17.17
C LEU A 446 -14.98 -20.46 -15.72
N SER A 447 -14.90 -21.77 -15.45
CA SER A 447 -15.02 -22.32 -14.10
C SER A 447 -14.00 -21.70 -13.14
N ILE A 448 -12.73 -21.60 -13.55
CA ILE A 448 -11.68 -20.95 -12.74
C ILE A 448 -12.00 -19.48 -12.48
N SER A 449 -12.50 -18.75 -13.49
CA SER A 449 -12.87 -17.33 -13.33
C SER A 449 -14.04 -17.12 -12.36
N ILE A 450 -15.05 -18.00 -12.38
CA ILE A 450 -16.18 -17.98 -11.45
C ILE A 450 -15.70 -18.33 -10.04
N ILE A 451 -14.86 -19.36 -9.89
CA ILE A 451 -14.25 -19.72 -8.60
C ILE A 451 -13.45 -18.55 -8.04
N TYR A 452 -12.63 -17.88 -8.87
CA TYR A 452 -11.91 -16.68 -8.46
C TYR A 452 -12.87 -15.59 -7.99
N PHE A 453 -13.93 -15.28 -8.74
CA PHE A 453 -14.93 -14.29 -8.37
C PHE A 453 -15.62 -14.61 -7.04
N LEU A 454 -15.98 -15.87 -6.80
CA LEU A 454 -16.56 -16.32 -5.54
C LEU A 454 -15.57 -16.20 -4.38
N ILE A 455 -14.30 -16.62 -4.56
CA ILE A 455 -13.26 -16.51 -3.54
C ILE A 455 -13.04 -15.06 -3.13
N VAL A 456 -12.84 -14.14 -4.10
CA VAL A 456 -12.63 -12.73 -3.76
C VAL A 456 -13.88 -12.11 -3.17
N GLY A 457 -15.08 -12.50 -3.64
CA GLY A 457 -16.35 -12.05 -3.10
C GLY A 457 -16.53 -12.41 -1.63
N THR A 458 -16.32 -13.69 -1.28
CA THR A 458 -16.38 -14.15 0.11
C THR A 458 -15.29 -13.50 0.96
N PHE A 459 -14.04 -13.46 0.48
CA PHE A 459 -12.92 -12.86 1.20
C PHE A 459 -13.19 -11.39 1.59
N TYR A 460 -13.56 -10.55 0.62
CA TYR A 460 -13.75 -9.13 0.90
C TYR A 460 -15.07 -8.84 1.63
N THR A 461 -16.11 -9.65 1.45
CA THR A 461 -17.34 -9.52 2.24
C THR A 461 -17.06 -9.81 3.72
N SER A 462 -16.40 -10.93 4.03
CA SER A 462 -15.99 -11.26 5.39
C SER A 462 -15.07 -10.18 5.98
N TYR A 463 -14.12 -9.68 5.20
CA TYR A 463 -13.21 -8.64 5.66
C TYR A 463 -13.94 -7.32 5.95
N LEU A 464 -14.87 -6.88 5.07
CA LEU A 464 -15.67 -5.67 5.29
C LEU A 464 -16.53 -5.76 6.56
N VAL A 465 -17.24 -6.88 6.74
CA VAL A 465 -18.09 -7.10 7.93
C VAL A 465 -17.23 -7.18 9.19
N ALA A 466 -16.10 -7.89 9.15
CA ALA A 466 -15.16 -7.92 10.27
C ALA A 466 -14.61 -6.53 10.61
N ASN A 467 -14.32 -5.68 9.62
CA ASN A 467 -13.83 -4.32 9.83
C ASN A 467 -14.90 -3.39 10.43
N HIS A 468 -16.17 -3.62 10.12
CA HIS A 468 -17.28 -2.94 10.78
C HIS A 468 -17.38 -3.32 12.26
N TYR A 469 -17.25 -4.61 12.58
CA TYR A 469 -17.22 -5.05 13.98
C TYR A 469 -15.99 -4.56 14.73
N PHE A 470 -14.83 -4.48 14.07
CA PHE A 470 -13.64 -3.87 14.66
C PHE A 470 -13.91 -2.41 15.04
N TYR A 471 -14.51 -1.62 14.14
CA TYR A 471 -14.90 -0.26 14.47
C TYR A 471 -15.84 -0.18 15.68
N LYS A 472 -16.85 -1.06 15.76
CA LYS A 472 -17.75 -1.14 16.92
C LYS A 472 -17.00 -1.49 18.21
N ALA A 473 -16.02 -2.38 18.14
CA ALA A 473 -15.18 -2.74 19.28
C ALA A 473 -14.37 -1.52 19.79
N ASP A 474 -13.78 -0.74 18.89
CA ASP A 474 -13.06 0.49 19.26
C ASP A 474 -13.98 1.51 19.92
N MET A 475 -15.19 1.70 19.38
CA MET A 475 -16.17 2.62 19.97
C MET A 475 -16.63 2.17 21.36
N ALA A 476 -16.93 0.88 21.53
CA ALA A 476 -17.31 0.32 22.82
C ALA A 476 -16.15 0.45 23.83
N PHE A 477 -14.92 0.15 23.40
CA PHE A 477 -13.74 0.26 24.23
C PHE A 477 -13.45 1.70 24.66
N ALA A 478 -13.57 2.67 23.74
CA ALA A 478 -13.43 4.09 24.06
C ALA A 478 -14.50 4.59 25.06
N ASN A 479 -15.68 3.97 25.05
CA ASN A 479 -16.75 4.25 26.01
C ASN A 479 -16.64 3.42 27.31
N ASN A 480 -15.53 2.70 27.53
CA ASN A 480 -15.32 1.78 28.65
C ASN A 480 -16.37 0.65 28.76
N ASP A 481 -17.10 0.34 27.68
CA ASP A 481 -18.01 -0.81 27.61
C ASP A 481 -17.22 -2.08 27.26
N CYS A 482 -16.60 -2.66 28.28
CA CYS A 482 -15.77 -3.85 28.17
C CYS A 482 -16.52 -5.09 27.65
N THR A 483 -17.81 -5.22 27.95
CA THR A 483 -18.61 -6.38 27.51
C THR A 483 -18.84 -6.33 26.01
N GLN A 484 -19.28 -5.18 25.49
CA GLN A 484 -19.46 -5.00 24.05
C GLN A 484 -18.12 -5.00 23.31
N ALA A 485 -17.08 -4.38 23.86
CA ALA A 485 -15.75 -4.33 23.25
C ALA A 485 -15.22 -5.76 22.98
N LYS A 486 -15.25 -6.64 24.00
CA LYS A 486 -14.85 -8.05 23.87
C LYS A 486 -15.72 -8.79 22.84
N SER A 487 -17.05 -8.66 22.93
CA SER A 487 -17.97 -9.33 21.99
C SER A 487 -17.73 -8.93 20.53
N TYR A 488 -17.57 -7.64 20.25
CA TYR A 488 -17.35 -7.15 18.89
C TYR A 488 -15.97 -7.50 18.34
N ILE A 489 -14.91 -7.45 19.17
CA ILE A 489 -13.58 -7.80 18.68
C ILE A 489 -13.45 -9.29 18.39
N ASP A 490 -14.05 -10.16 19.20
CA ASP A 490 -14.09 -11.60 18.92
C ASP A 490 -14.87 -11.91 17.64
N LYS A 491 -16.02 -11.25 17.44
CA LYS A 491 -16.77 -11.36 16.17
C LYS A 491 -15.92 -10.93 14.98
N SER A 492 -15.15 -9.84 15.11
CA SER A 492 -14.25 -9.37 14.06
C SER A 492 -13.19 -10.41 13.70
N VAL A 493 -12.48 -10.93 14.72
CA VAL A 493 -11.41 -11.93 14.52
C VAL A 493 -11.96 -13.25 14.00
N ASN A 494 -13.14 -13.69 14.46
CA ASN A 494 -13.76 -14.93 14.00
C ASN A 494 -14.25 -14.84 12.54
N LEU A 495 -14.79 -13.69 12.12
CA LEU A 495 -15.21 -13.47 10.74
C LEU A 495 -14.02 -13.33 9.78
N PHE A 496 -12.93 -12.70 10.23
CA PHE A 496 -11.75 -12.48 9.40
C PHE A 496 -10.45 -12.49 10.22
N GLY A 497 -9.97 -13.68 10.54
CA GLY A 497 -8.80 -13.91 11.39
C GLY A 497 -7.44 -13.57 10.75
N LEU A 498 -7.40 -13.02 9.53
CA LEU A 498 -6.17 -12.64 8.82
C LEU A 498 -5.76 -11.18 9.08
N HIS A 499 -6.63 -10.38 9.70
CA HIS A 499 -6.37 -8.97 9.94
C HIS A 499 -5.55 -8.75 11.22
N LEU A 500 -4.29 -8.36 11.03
CA LEU A 500 -3.33 -8.13 12.10
C LEU A 500 -3.83 -7.14 13.16
N PHE A 501 -4.36 -5.98 12.75
CA PHE A 501 -4.72 -4.93 13.70
C PHE A 501 -5.91 -5.27 14.60
N SER A 502 -6.87 -6.06 14.13
CA SER A 502 -7.98 -6.51 15.00
C SER A 502 -7.50 -7.54 16.03
N ARG A 503 -6.50 -8.36 15.68
CA ARG A 503 -5.87 -9.28 16.64
C ARG A 503 -5.06 -8.56 17.70
N LEU A 504 -4.26 -7.57 17.31
CA LEU A 504 -3.53 -6.72 18.27
C LEU A 504 -4.50 -5.99 19.19
N LYS A 505 -5.57 -5.39 18.63
CA LYS A 505 -6.61 -4.75 19.45
C LYS A 505 -7.29 -5.74 20.39
N ARG A 506 -7.49 -6.99 19.98
CA ARG A 506 -8.07 -8.03 20.83
C ARG A 506 -7.21 -8.26 22.08
N VAL A 507 -5.88 -8.32 21.94
CA VAL A 507 -4.96 -8.39 23.09
C VAL A 507 -5.17 -7.19 24.02
N ASP A 508 -5.17 -5.96 23.47
CA ASP A 508 -5.32 -4.74 24.26
C ASP A 508 -6.65 -4.71 25.04
N ILE A 509 -7.76 -5.05 24.38
CA ILE A 509 -9.09 -5.09 24.99
C ILE A 509 -9.12 -6.11 26.12
N TYR A 510 -8.64 -7.34 25.88
CA TYR A 510 -8.67 -8.38 26.91
C TYR A 510 -7.80 -8.04 28.11
N LEU A 511 -6.62 -7.45 27.90
CA LEU A 511 -5.75 -7.04 29.00
C LEU A 511 -6.36 -5.98 29.91
N GLN A 512 -7.19 -5.09 29.36
CA GLN A 512 -7.83 -4.02 30.13
C GLN A 512 -9.20 -4.45 30.68
N CYS A 513 -9.91 -5.34 30.00
CA CYS A 513 -11.33 -5.65 30.27
C CYS A 513 -11.59 -7.05 30.82
N GLU A 514 -10.60 -7.94 30.84
CA GLU A 514 -10.77 -9.30 31.37
C GLU A 514 -10.13 -9.44 32.74
N SER A 515 -10.96 -9.83 33.71
CA SER A 515 -10.53 -10.08 35.09
C SER A 515 -10.33 -11.56 35.37
N ASP A 516 -11.00 -12.42 34.59
CA ASP A 516 -10.81 -13.87 34.66
C ASP A 516 -9.45 -14.25 34.04
N LYS A 517 -8.55 -14.74 34.89
CA LYS A 517 -7.19 -15.11 34.48
C LYS A 517 -7.18 -16.27 33.48
N GLU A 518 -8.11 -17.21 33.56
CA GLU A 518 -8.14 -18.35 32.63
C GLU A 518 -8.59 -17.90 31.24
N VAL A 519 -9.64 -17.08 31.18
CA VAL A 519 -10.12 -16.50 29.92
C VAL A 519 -9.05 -15.64 29.26
N LEU A 520 -8.38 -14.78 30.04
CA LEU A 520 -7.27 -13.96 29.54
C LEU A 520 -6.13 -14.84 29.02
N PHE A 521 -5.73 -15.87 29.77
CA PHE A 521 -4.66 -16.78 29.36
C PHE A 521 -4.96 -17.46 28.02
N ASN A 522 -6.20 -17.93 27.84
CA ASN A 522 -6.65 -18.54 26.59
C ASN A 522 -6.65 -17.54 25.42
N ALA A 523 -7.04 -16.29 25.67
CA ALA A 523 -7.00 -15.24 24.66
C ALA A 523 -5.55 -14.95 24.21
N LEU A 524 -4.60 -14.83 25.15
CA LEU A 524 -3.18 -14.62 24.86
C LEU A 524 -2.57 -15.81 24.09
N ASN A 525 -2.88 -17.05 24.49
CA ASN A 525 -2.39 -18.24 23.78
C ASN A 525 -2.89 -18.31 22.34
N THR A 526 -4.16 -17.94 22.11
CA THR A 526 -4.73 -17.89 20.76
C THR A 526 -3.98 -16.91 19.87
N GLU A 527 -3.59 -15.75 20.41
CA GLU A 527 -2.83 -14.75 19.64
C GLU A 527 -1.38 -15.15 19.44
N LEU A 528 -0.74 -15.75 20.45
CA LEU A 528 0.64 -16.23 20.34
C LEU A 528 0.78 -17.46 19.42
N ALA A 529 -0.29 -18.23 19.23
CA ALA A 529 -0.34 -19.26 18.19
C ALA A 529 -0.37 -18.68 16.77
N TRP A 530 -0.91 -17.46 16.59
CA TRP A 530 -0.97 -16.77 15.31
C TRP A 530 0.27 -15.88 15.07
N ASN A 531 0.72 -15.17 16.09
CA ASN A 531 1.91 -14.34 16.10
C ASN A 531 2.73 -14.58 17.38
N ASP A 532 3.64 -15.52 17.31
CA ASP A 532 4.50 -15.93 18.42
C ASP A 532 5.58 -14.89 18.82
N THR A 533 5.60 -13.71 18.18
CA THR A 533 6.51 -12.59 18.50
C THR A 533 5.76 -11.31 18.92
N GLU A 534 4.48 -11.44 19.26
CA GLU A 534 3.69 -10.35 19.84
C GLU A 534 4.20 -10.09 21.27
N VAL A 535 4.84 -8.94 21.48
CA VAL A 535 5.62 -8.68 22.71
C VAL A 535 4.71 -8.48 23.92
N THR A 536 3.56 -7.83 23.72
CA THR A 536 2.63 -7.57 24.82
C THR A 536 2.06 -8.87 25.37
N ALA A 537 1.63 -9.78 24.50
CA ALA A 537 1.09 -11.08 24.88
C ALA A 537 2.17 -11.99 25.51
N LEU A 538 3.41 -11.99 25.00
CA LEU A 538 4.52 -12.71 25.61
C LEU A 538 4.81 -12.20 27.04
N LEU A 539 4.92 -10.89 27.22
CA LEU A 539 5.16 -10.30 28.53
C LEU A 539 4.05 -10.65 29.52
N ARG A 540 2.80 -10.56 29.09
CA ARG A 540 1.64 -10.81 29.95
C ARG A 540 1.46 -12.28 30.29
N ARG A 541 1.65 -13.18 29.32
CA ARG A 541 1.62 -14.63 29.59
C ARG A 541 2.79 -15.05 30.49
N GLY A 542 3.98 -14.47 30.28
CA GLY A 542 5.14 -14.66 31.14
C GLY A 542 4.87 -14.23 32.58
N ASP A 543 4.22 -13.07 32.79
CA ASP A 543 3.79 -12.58 34.11
C ASP A 543 2.81 -13.54 34.79
N MET A 544 1.87 -14.10 34.01
CA MET A 544 0.92 -15.08 34.53
C MET A 544 1.61 -16.38 34.96
N TYR A 545 2.51 -16.93 34.13
CA TYR A 545 3.31 -18.10 34.50
C TYR A 545 4.17 -17.85 35.75
N TYR A 546 4.80 -16.68 35.84
CA TYR A 546 5.57 -16.28 37.02
C TYR A 546 4.70 -16.32 38.28
N SER A 547 3.50 -15.75 38.21
CA SER A 547 2.60 -15.63 39.37
C SER A 547 2.11 -16.96 39.95
N ILE A 548 2.14 -18.03 39.15
CA ILE A 548 1.76 -19.40 39.56
C ILE A 548 2.96 -20.32 39.76
N GLY A 549 4.18 -19.78 39.79
CA GLY A 549 5.42 -20.54 40.05
C GLY A 549 5.93 -21.38 38.87
N LEU A 550 5.38 -21.23 37.67
CA LEU A 550 5.88 -21.90 36.45
C LEU A 550 7.03 -21.09 35.83
N TYR A 551 8.13 -20.98 36.58
CA TYR A 551 9.24 -20.10 36.21
C TYR A 551 9.92 -20.47 34.89
N ASP A 552 10.03 -21.75 34.54
CA ASP A 552 10.65 -22.16 33.28
C ASP A 552 9.88 -21.64 32.07
N LYS A 553 8.54 -21.69 32.12
CA LYS A 553 7.67 -21.15 31.05
C LYS A 553 7.70 -19.63 31.01
N SER A 554 7.72 -18.99 32.17
CA SER A 554 7.87 -17.53 32.28
C SER A 554 9.19 -17.06 31.66
N GLN A 555 10.29 -17.77 31.96
CA GLN A 555 11.60 -17.48 31.41
C GLN A 555 11.65 -17.65 29.89
N GLN A 556 10.97 -18.65 29.32
CA GLN A 556 10.87 -18.82 27.86
C GLN A 556 10.21 -17.61 27.19
N ASP A 557 9.08 -17.14 27.70
CA ASP A 557 8.39 -15.98 27.14
C ASP A 557 9.24 -14.69 27.26
N TYR A 558 9.85 -14.46 28.43
CA TYR A 558 10.71 -13.29 28.63
C TYR A 558 12.00 -13.33 27.82
N ALA A 559 12.61 -14.50 27.64
CA ALA A 559 13.79 -14.67 26.79
C ALA A 559 13.47 -14.35 25.32
N LYS A 560 12.26 -14.69 24.86
CA LYS A 560 11.80 -14.32 23.52
C LYS A 560 11.58 -12.82 23.38
N VAL A 561 11.07 -12.14 24.41
CA VAL A 561 10.99 -10.68 24.41
C VAL A 561 12.39 -10.05 24.36
N LEU A 562 13.35 -10.61 25.12
CA LEU A 562 14.74 -10.17 25.11
C LEU A 562 15.41 -10.37 23.74
N SER A 563 15.13 -11.46 23.03
CA SER A 563 15.69 -11.67 21.68
C SER A 563 15.13 -10.68 20.65
N ILE A 564 13.85 -10.29 20.79
CA ILE A 564 13.19 -9.30 19.93
C ILE A 564 13.67 -7.87 20.24
N LEU A 565 13.81 -7.53 21.53
CA LEU A 565 14.19 -6.19 22.01
C LEU A 565 15.45 -6.23 22.90
N PRO A 566 16.63 -6.62 22.36
CA PRO A 566 17.85 -6.81 23.17
C PRO A 566 18.42 -5.52 23.78
N HIS A 567 17.98 -4.38 23.26
CA HIS A 567 18.39 -3.04 23.70
C HIS A 567 17.42 -2.43 24.72
N ARG A 568 16.32 -3.11 25.06
CA ARG A 568 15.37 -2.68 26.11
C ARG A 568 15.62 -3.47 27.39
N PRO A 569 15.58 -2.80 28.57
CA PRO A 569 15.86 -3.47 29.84
C PRO A 569 14.78 -4.45 30.28
N LEU A 570 13.53 -4.29 29.83
CA LEU A 570 12.38 -5.00 30.40
C LEU A 570 12.48 -6.52 30.24
N GLY A 571 12.83 -7.03 29.06
CA GLY A 571 13.00 -8.46 28.83
C GLY A 571 14.10 -9.07 29.70
N ALA A 572 15.28 -8.44 29.72
CA ALA A 572 16.42 -8.87 30.54
C ALA A 572 16.10 -8.82 32.04
N PHE A 573 15.41 -7.76 32.48
CA PHE A 573 14.97 -7.60 33.87
C PHE A 573 14.04 -8.73 34.29
N LYS A 574 13.04 -9.04 33.45
CA LYS A 574 12.10 -10.11 33.72
C LYS A 574 12.79 -11.49 33.77
N VAL A 575 13.74 -11.76 32.88
CA VAL A 575 14.57 -12.99 32.94
C VAL A 575 15.37 -13.05 34.25
N ALA A 576 16.03 -11.97 34.65
CA ALA A 576 16.85 -11.93 35.87
C ALA A 576 15.99 -12.15 37.13
N VAL A 577 14.83 -11.50 37.23
CA VAL A 577 13.88 -11.67 38.34
C VAL A 577 13.37 -13.12 38.41
N THR A 578 13.00 -13.72 37.28
CA THR A 578 12.59 -15.13 37.21
C THR A 578 13.69 -16.08 37.68
N ARG A 579 14.96 -15.79 37.33
CA ARG A 579 16.10 -16.61 37.74
C ARG A 579 16.35 -16.58 39.24
N ILE A 580 16.18 -15.42 39.87
CA ILE A 580 16.25 -15.29 41.34
C ILE A 580 15.13 -16.13 41.98
N ALA A 581 13.92 -16.08 41.43
CA ALA A 581 12.79 -16.88 41.92
C ALA A 581 12.98 -18.40 41.75
N GLN A 582 13.76 -18.84 40.75
CA GLN A 582 14.18 -20.24 40.55
C GLN A 582 15.29 -20.70 41.53
N GLY A 583 15.79 -19.82 42.40
CA GLY A 583 16.83 -20.14 43.38
C GLY A 583 18.26 -19.83 42.94
N ASN A 584 18.47 -19.35 41.70
CA ASN A 584 19.79 -18.93 41.22
C ASN A 584 20.01 -17.42 41.50
N ARG A 585 20.01 -17.09 42.81
CA ARG A 585 20.06 -15.70 43.32
C ARG A 585 21.31 -14.97 42.88
N GLU A 586 22.49 -15.59 42.98
CA GLU A 586 23.76 -14.93 42.67
C GLU A 586 23.80 -14.45 41.22
N GLN A 587 23.49 -15.33 40.26
CA GLN A 587 23.53 -14.97 38.85
C GLN A 587 22.48 -13.92 38.52
N GLY A 588 21.26 -14.03 39.06
CA GLY A 588 20.21 -13.05 38.83
C GLY A 588 20.54 -11.67 39.40
N VAL A 589 21.19 -11.58 40.57
CA VAL A 589 21.65 -10.31 41.16
C VAL A 589 22.74 -9.67 40.28
N VAL A 590 23.69 -10.46 39.77
CA VAL A 590 24.71 -9.98 38.83
C VAL A 590 24.06 -9.38 37.57
N GLU A 591 23.08 -10.09 37.00
CA GLU A 591 22.32 -9.59 35.84
C GLU A 591 21.57 -8.29 36.15
N LEU A 592 20.87 -8.20 37.29
CA LEU A 592 20.17 -6.99 37.71
C LEU A 592 21.12 -5.80 37.90
N LYS A 593 22.30 -6.01 38.50
CA LYS A 593 23.34 -4.97 38.62
C LYS A 593 23.82 -4.49 37.25
N SER A 594 24.08 -5.43 36.33
CA SER A 594 24.44 -5.09 34.95
C SER A 594 23.35 -4.30 34.24
N ILE A 595 22.07 -4.63 34.44
CA ILE A 595 20.93 -3.90 33.86
C ILE A 595 20.85 -2.48 34.45
N ALA A 596 20.96 -2.34 35.76
CA ALA A 596 20.91 -1.03 36.43
C ALA A 596 22.07 -0.11 36.01
N GLN A 597 23.26 -0.66 35.75
CA GLN A 597 24.39 0.08 35.21
C GLN A 597 24.18 0.50 33.75
N LYS A 598 23.70 -0.43 32.91
CA LYS A 598 23.49 -0.16 31.46
C LYS A 598 22.30 0.75 31.20
N PHE A 599 21.28 0.71 32.05
CA PHE A 599 20.03 1.46 31.93
C PHE A 599 19.73 2.22 33.24
N PRO A 600 20.47 3.30 33.54
CA PRO A 600 20.34 4.01 34.81
C PRO A 600 18.93 4.56 35.05
N ASP A 601 18.19 4.92 33.99
CA ASP A 601 16.81 5.44 34.11
C ASP A 601 15.76 4.35 34.38
N PHE A 602 16.12 3.06 34.22
CA PHE A 602 15.21 1.95 34.47
C PHE A 602 15.15 1.61 35.97
N LYS A 603 14.25 2.30 36.68
CA LYS A 603 14.03 2.14 38.14
C LYS A 603 13.77 0.70 38.61
N PRO A 604 12.97 -0.14 37.92
CA PRO A 604 12.59 -1.45 38.46
C PRO A 604 13.75 -2.37 38.84
N ALA A 605 14.86 -2.33 38.10
CA ALA A 605 16.05 -3.12 38.44
C ALA A 605 16.68 -2.69 39.78
N ARG A 606 16.74 -1.39 40.04
CA ARG A 606 17.28 -0.83 41.29
C ARG A 606 16.36 -1.12 42.47
N ASP A 607 15.05 -1.00 42.27
CA ASP A 607 14.06 -1.25 43.32
C ASP A 607 14.12 -2.71 43.80
N VAL A 608 14.26 -3.67 42.88
CA VAL A 608 14.43 -5.09 43.25
C VAL A 608 15.76 -5.34 43.94
N LEU A 609 16.86 -4.74 43.49
CA LEU A 609 18.16 -4.87 44.15
C LEU A 609 18.12 -4.37 45.62
N LEU A 610 17.50 -3.22 45.86
CA LEU A 610 17.32 -2.68 47.21
C LEU A 610 16.49 -3.61 48.10
N GLN A 611 15.42 -4.20 47.56
CA GLN A 611 14.60 -5.18 48.30
C GLN A 611 15.37 -6.46 48.63
N LEU A 612 16.30 -6.88 47.76
CA LEU A 612 17.15 -8.05 47.96
C LEU A 612 18.32 -7.80 48.92
N GLU A 613 18.73 -6.55 49.13
CA GLU A 613 19.74 -6.17 50.13
C GLU A 613 19.13 -6.04 51.53
N GLN A 614 17.83 -5.74 51.62
CA GLN A 614 17.08 -5.68 52.87
C GLN A 614 16.62 -7.06 53.40
N ARG A 615 16.83 -8.14 52.64
CA ARG A 615 16.46 -9.53 52.96
C ARG A 615 17.67 -10.46 52.96
#